data_AF-A0AA51CE26-F1
#
_entry.id   AF-A0AA51CE26-F1
#
_cell.length_a   1.000
_cell.length_b   1.000
_cell.length_c   1.000
_cell.angle_alpha   90.00
_cell.angle_beta   90.00
_cell.angle_gamma   90.00
#
_symmetry.space_group_name_H-M   'P 1'
#
loop_
_entity.id
_entity.type
_entity.pdbx_description
1 polymer ?
#
loop_
_entity_poly.entity_id
_entity_poly.type
_entity_poly.pdbx_seq_one_letter_code
_entity_poly.pdbx_strand_id
1 'polypeptide(L)'
;MEENQMKILRLAQSHCVDGKELDLADICKLSAPMTMMEVLEIIPILAAEGYIEVIEIDMCCGADYIVTGITDKGSSFLSNS
;
A
#
# COMPACT_ATOMS: atom_id res chain seq x y z
N MET A 1 -12.07 -7.99 -0.67
CA MET A 1 -10.65 -7.70 -0.40
C MET A 1 -9.89 -9.01 -0.49
N GLU A 2 -8.88 -9.08 -1.34
CA GLU A 2 -8.00 -10.25 -1.48
C GLU A 2 -6.93 -10.28 -0.37
N GLU A 3 -6.28 -11.43 -0.14
CA GLU A 3 -5.27 -11.59 0.92
C GLU A 3 -4.08 -10.63 0.75
N ASN A 4 -3.63 -10.43 -0.48
CA ASN A 4 -2.50 -9.54 -0.79
C ASN A 4 -2.85 -8.06 -0.56
N GLN A 5 -4.07 -7.65 -0.88
CA GLN A 5 -4.60 -6.33 -0.52
C GLN A 5 -4.60 -6.13 1.01
N MET A 6 -5.03 -7.13 1.77
CA MET A 6 -5.01 -7.08 3.24
C MET A 6 -3.61 -6.96 3.81
N LYS A 7 -2.62 -7.63 3.22
CA LYS A 7 -1.21 -7.51 3.63
C LYS A 7 -0.71 -6.08 3.47
N ILE A 8 -0.97 -5.45 2.33
CA ILE A 8 -0.55 -4.05 2.07
C ILE A 8 -1.23 -3.09 3.05
N LEU A 9 -2.53 -3.25 3.33
CA LEU A 9 -3.22 -2.43 4.33
C LEU A 9 -2.61 -2.54 5.72
N ARG A 10 -2.30 -3.77 6.15
CA ARG A 10 -1.65 -4.01 7.46
C ARG A 10 -0.24 -3.43 7.51
N LEU A 11 0.51 -3.49 6.41
CA LEU A 11 1.84 -2.87 6.32
C LEU A 11 1.73 -1.35 6.41
N ALA A 12 0.82 -0.73 5.66
CA ALA A 12 0.56 0.70 5.75
C ALA A 12 0.22 1.12 7.20
N GLN A 13 -0.69 0.40 7.87
CA GLN A 13 -1.06 0.68 9.26
C GLN A 13 0.10 0.57 10.26
N SER A 14 1.00 -0.40 10.06
CA SER A 14 2.07 -0.70 11.03
C SER A 14 3.38 0.04 10.78
N HIS A 15 3.65 0.46 9.54
CA HIS A 15 4.94 1.01 9.15
C HIS A 15 4.86 2.48 8.70
N CYS A 16 3.70 2.95 8.21
CA CYS A 16 3.52 4.35 7.83
C CYS A 16 3.05 5.18 9.02
N VAL A 17 3.85 5.20 10.09
CA VAL A 17 3.60 5.93 11.33
C VAL A 17 4.69 6.97 11.56
N ASP A 18 4.35 8.07 12.23
CA ASP A 18 5.29 9.16 12.56
C ASP A 18 6.04 9.73 11.34
N GLY A 19 5.35 9.84 10.19
CA GLY A 19 5.92 10.37 8.95
C GLY A 19 6.85 9.41 8.21
N LYS A 20 6.82 8.11 8.54
CA LYS A 20 7.46 7.07 7.73
C LYS A 20 6.57 6.69 6.55
N GLU A 21 7.22 6.27 5.48
CA GLU A 21 6.60 5.89 4.22
C GLU A 21 7.14 4.53 3.78
N LEU A 22 6.45 3.86 2.87
CA LEU A 22 6.89 2.62 2.24
C LEU A 22 6.93 2.79 0.73
N ASP A 23 8.07 2.52 0.12
CA ASP A 23 8.16 2.36 -1.33
C ASP A 23 7.78 0.93 -1.75
N LEU A 24 7.69 0.69 -3.06
CA LEU A 24 7.32 -0.63 -3.60
C LEU A 24 8.30 -1.73 -3.19
N ALA A 25 9.60 -1.42 -3.07
CA ALA A 25 10.62 -2.39 -2.70
C ALA A 25 10.49 -2.81 -1.23
N ASP A 26 10.20 -1.86 -0.34
CA ASP A 26 9.90 -2.13 1.06
C ASP A 26 8.65 -3.00 1.18
N ILE A 27 7.59 -2.68 0.45
CA ILE A 27 6.35 -3.47 0.47
C ILE A 27 6.60 -4.88 -0.02
N CYS A 28 7.25 -5.05 -1.18
CA CYS A 28 7.57 -6.38 -1.74
C CYS A 28 8.40 -7.22 -0.77
N LYS A 29 9.39 -6.60 -0.09
CA LYS A 29 10.22 -7.26 0.93
C LYS A 29 9.43 -7.67 2.17
N LEU A 30 8.55 -6.81 2.68
CA LEU A 30 7.80 -7.03 3.92
C LEU A 30 6.58 -7.94 3.74
N SER A 31 6.11 -8.08 2.50
CA SER A 31 4.87 -8.77 2.17
C SER A 31 5.06 -10.13 1.48
N ALA A 32 6.28 -10.67 1.52
CA ALA A 32 6.67 -11.92 0.87
C ALA A 32 5.64 -13.05 1.10
N PRO A 33 5.26 -13.80 0.05
CA PRO A 33 5.96 -13.92 -1.24
C PRO A 33 5.47 -12.99 -2.38
N MET A 34 4.86 -11.82 -2.11
CA MET A 34 4.43 -10.93 -3.20
C MET A 34 5.56 -10.45 -4.10
N THR A 35 5.30 -10.47 -5.41
CA THR A 35 6.17 -9.95 -6.46
C THR A 35 5.98 -8.45 -6.66
N MET A 36 6.95 -7.79 -7.26
CA MET A 36 6.87 -6.36 -7.58
C MET A 36 5.67 -6.02 -8.49
N MET A 37 5.33 -6.90 -9.45
CA MET A 37 4.17 -6.68 -10.32
C MET A 37 2.85 -6.73 -9.56
N GLU A 38 2.69 -7.68 -8.64
CA GLU A 38 1.47 -7.74 -7.81
C GLU A 38 1.32 -6.49 -6.95
N VAL A 39 2.42 -5.99 -6.37
CA VAL A 39 2.39 -4.75 -5.57
C VAL A 39 2.00 -3.54 -6.43
N LEU A 40 2.57 -3.42 -7.63
CA LEU A 40 2.24 -2.36 -8.61
C LEU A 40 0.78 -2.37 -9.05
N GLU A 41 0.14 -3.54 -9.13
CA GLU A 41 -1.27 -3.66 -9.49
C GLU A 41 -2.20 -3.33 -8.31
N ILE A 42 -1.81 -3.68 -7.09
CA ILE A 42 -2.68 -3.57 -5.91
C ILE A 42 -2.73 -2.14 -5.34
N ILE A 43 -1.59 -1.44 -5.26
CA ILE A 43 -1.52 -0.11 -4.65
C ILE A 43 -2.50 0.90 -5.28
N PRO A 44 -2.56 1.08 -6.62
CA PRO A 44 -3.49 2.03 -7.22
C PRO A 44 -4.96 1.66 -6.95
N ILE A 45 -5.29 0.36 -6.82
CA ILE A 45 -6.65 -0.07 -6.45
C ILE A 45 -6.99 0.38 -5.04
N LEU A 46 -6.11 0.10 -4.06
CA LEU A 46 -6.35 0.48 -2.67
C LEU A 46 -6.39 2.00 -2.46
N ALA A 47 -5.58 2.74 -3.21
CA ALA A 47 -5.60 4.20 -3.22
C ALA A 47 -6.89 4.75 -3.83
N ALA A 48 -7.31 4.24 -4.99
CA ALA A 48 -8.55 4.65 -5.65
C ALA A 48 -9.80 4.33 -4.81
N GLU A 49 -9.77 3.22 -4.07
CA GLU A 49 -10.82 2.86 -3.11
C GLU A 49 -10.74 3.68 -1.81
N GLY A 50 -9.71 4.51 -1.63
CA GLY A 50 -9.53 5.39 -0.49
C GLY A 50 -9.19 4.66 0.80
N TYR A 51 -8.48 3.52 0.73
CA TYR A 51 -8.02 2.81 1.91
C TYR A 51 -6.63 3.27 2.38
N ILE A 52 -5.76 3.68 1.45
CA ILE A 52 -4.40 4.16 1.73
C ILE A 52 -4.16 5.53 1.09
N GLU A 53 -3.18 6.25 1.61
CA GLU A 53 -2.65 7.47 1.03
C GLU A 53 -1.37 7.14 0.26
N VAL A 54 -1.26 7.66 -0.96
CA VAL A 54 -0.14 7.39 -1.86
C VAL A 54 0.32 8.64 -2.58
N ILE A 55 1.63 8.74 -2.81
CA ILE A 55 2.22 9.65 -3.79
C ILE A 55 2.54 8.81 -5.03
N GLU A 56 1.91 9.17 -6.15
CA GLU A 56 2.24 8.63 -7.46
C GLU A 56 3.39 9.43 -8.07
N ILE A 57 4.40 8.71 -8.57
CA ILE A 57 5.59 9.28 -9.19
C ILE A 57 5.59 8.86 -10.66
N ASP A 58 5.35 9.83 -11.55
CA ASP A 58 5.45 9.63 -12.99
C ASP A 58 6.90 9.31 -13.39
N MET A 59 7.11 8.12 -13.93
CA MET A 59 8.38 7.67 -14.51
C MET A 59 8.30 7.60 -16.03
N CYS A 60 9.45 7.64 -16.70
CA CYS A 60 9.52 7.53 -18.17
C CYS A 60 8.91 6.23 -18.74
N CYS A 61 8.71 5.20 -17.91
CA CYS A 61 8.22 3.88 -18.29
C CYS A 61 6.99 3.40 -17.50
N GLY A 62 6.32 4.28 -16.75
CA GLY A 62 5.15 3.93 -15.93
C GLY A 62 5.02 4.84 -14.71
N ALA A 63 4.20 4.43 -13.74
CA ALA A 63 4.12 5.10 -12.45
C ALA A 63 4.82 4.25 -11.38
N ASP A 64 5.47 4.93 -10.44
CA ASP A 64 5.94 4.36 -9.17
C ASP A 64 5.06 4.91 -8.04
N TYR A 65 5.03 4.23 -6.89
CA TYR A 65 4.18 4.63 -5.77
C TYR A 65 4.93 4.60 -4.44
N ILE A 66 4.71 5.64 -3.65
CA ILE A 66 5.10 5.70 -2.25
C ILE A 66 3.83 5.71 -1.40
N VAL A 67 3.67 4.72 -0.52
CA VAL A 67 2.56 4.66 0.43
C VAL A 67 2.94 5.50 1.65
N THR A 68 2.16 6.54 1.94
CA THR A 68 2.44 7.50 3.01
C THR A 68 1.63 7.26 4.27
N GLY A 69 0.56 6.45 4.17
CA GLY A 69 -0.33 6.24 5.30
C GLY A 69 -1.50 5.32 5.00
N ILE A 70 -2.19 4.91 6.06
CA ILE A 70 -3.51 4.30 5.99
C ILE A 70 -4.57 5.37 6.32
N THR A 71 -5.66 5.39 5.57
CA THR A 71 -6.78 6.32 5.84
C THR A 71 -7.63 5.84 7.01
N ASP A 72 -8.54 6.70 7.50
CA ASP A 72 -9.58 6.32 8.47
C ASP A 72 -10.45 5.16 7.98
N LYS A 73 -10.75 5.14 6.67
CA LYS A 73 -11.52 4.07 6.03
C LYS A 73 -10.74 2.75 6.06
N GLY A 74 -9.46 2.78 5.69
CA GLY A 74 -8.56 1.62 5.76
C GLY A 74 -8.42 1.06 7.16
N SER A 75 -8.20 1.95 8.14
CA SER A 75 -8.08 1.57 9.55
C SER A 75 -9.37 0.94 10.08
N SER A 76 -10.52 1.57 9.81
CA SER A 76 -11.83 1.06 10.22
C SER A 76 -12.14 -0.29 9.59
N PHE A 77 -11.73 -0.50 8.34
CA PHE A 77 -11.88 -1.77 7.65
C PHE A 77 -11.08 -2.87 8.37
N LEU A 78 -9.81 -2.62 8.70
CA LEU A 78 -8.95 -3.58 9.41
C LEU A 78 -9.46 -3.92 10.81
N SER A 79 -10.04 -2.96 11.54
CA SER A 79 -10.58 -3.20 12.89
C SER A 79 -11.86 -4.02 12.92
N ASN A 80 -12.60 -4.10 11.81
CA ASN A 80 -13.85 -4.85 11.69
C ASN A 80 -13.69 -6.17 10.88
N SER A 81 -12.46 -6.52 10.49
CA SER A 81 -12.12 -7.70 9.69
C SER A 81 -11.57 -8.86 10.51
#